data_AF-A0A1Y2HJY1-F1
#
_entry.id   AF-A0A1Y2HJY1-F1
#
_cell.length_a   1.000
_cell.length_b   1.000
_cell.length_c   1.000
_cell.angle_alpha   90.00
_cell.angle_beta   90.00
_cell.angle_gamma   90.00
#
_symmetry.space_group_name_H-M   'P 1'
#
loop_
_entity.id
_entity.type
_entity.pdbx_description
1 polymer ?
#
loop_
_entity_poly.entity_id
_entity_poly.type
_entity_poly.pdbx_seq_one_letter_code
_entity_poly.pdbx_strand_id
1 'polypeptide(L)'
;MSPVLAIQGAFNIKFSCSSDRTFCGKAEKAFQRAAARIASEFKIKNTINVDLSMFLPCGTDQPADDCAEINTLGFALPTQRLRVRHKDDNQVYLYATSLLKQLDFPQVDRDQIKWPKYDILARFNALRNWWFSDDGTSMKADQRDLEQVATHELLHGLGYGDDTLMSFQVSTRERMLAPYYDSSPPSVQPPPESTDDSDPIFNGDKLYRFTEPSIWNRFTFLGDRPVSAYVQAINAAFDSAVKAGRLTPLPPGQSGRPNPTDAQRAQRDGDRAYSPDAVFAELRKDEAARSAMTTLYTLGTRTGALEFRPTVWPPQTRVVSTTKMVLESGLSPYVEGSSLAHVAQQANRTQEFLMVFRAVGLSFSNAIQQFQAPNSGIGKGTKDVLVAMGFTPAGNVEIKRSFTQNAEILPEGLAVQDKDAKPAGNRNANGGSNGSSSSGSSSAGHGRMGTSSSVAVLVAAVLCLVIGV
;
A
#
# COMPACT_ATOMS: atom_id res chain seq x y z
N MET A 1 1.62 -8.61 25.09
CA MET A 1 2.27 -8.56 23.77
C MET A 1 1.88 -9.82 23.03
N SER A 2 1.18 -9.69 21.90
CA SER A 2 0.87 -10.85 21.06
C SER A 2 2.18 -11.47 20.53
N PRO A 3 2.29 -12.80 20.45
CA PRO A 3 3.47 -13.43 19.90
C PRO A 3 3.67 -13.03 18.44
N VAL A 4 4.93 -12.88 18.07
CA VAL A 4 5.37 -12.54 16.73
C VAL A 4 5.68 -13.85 15.99
N LEU A 5 5.05 -14.06 14.83
CA LEU A 5 5.08 -15.32 14.10
C LEU A 5 6.10 -15.31 12.97
N ALA A 6 7.15 -16.12 13.09
CA ALA A 6 8.16 -16.28 12.05
C ALA A 6 7.79 -17.42 11.09
N ILE A 7 7.68 -17.12 9.79
CA ILE A 7 7.39 -18.09 8.73
C ILE A 7 8.66 -18.33 7.92
N GLN A 8 9.42 -19.36 8.28
CA GLN A 8 10.64 -19.79 7.57
C GLN A 8 11.67 -18.67 7.32
N GLY A 9 11.67 -17.62 8.17
CA GLY A 9 12.51 -16.43 7.97
C GLY A 9 12.05 -15.50 6.83
N ALA A 10 10.98 -15.85 6.10
CA ALA A 10 10.42 -15.04 5.02
C ALA A 10 9.51 -13.92 5.57
N PHE A 11 8.60 -14.27 6.47
CA PHE A 11 7.65 -13.33 7.07
C PHE A 11 7.74 -13.31 8.58
N ASN A 12 7.44 -12.14 9.13
CA ASN A 12 7.32 -11.89 10.55
C ASN A 12 6.00 -11.18 10.83
N ILE A 13 5.00 -11.89 11.33
CA ILE A 13 3.64 -11.36 11.48
C ILE A 13 3.38 -11.03 12.95
N LYS A 14 3.12 -9.74 13.24
CA LYS A 14 2.46 -9.32 14.47
C LYS A 14 0.96 -9.46 14.25
N PHE A 15 0.34 -10.45 14.89
CA PHE A 15 -1.09 -10.70 14.78
C PHE A 15 -1.87 -10.14 15.98
N SER A 16 -2.97 -9.44 15.70
CA SER A 16 -3.91 -8.95 16.73
C SER A 16 -5.35 -9.33 16.38
N CYS A 17 -6.08 -9.89 17.33
CA CYS A 17 -7.48 -10.29 17.13
C CYS A 17 -8.21 -10.22 18.48
N SER A 18 -9.33 -9.50 18.52
CA SER A 18 -10.15 -9.29 19.73
C SER A 18 -11.42 -10.15 19.77
N SER A 19 -11.68 -10.94 18.73
CA SER A 19 -12.80 -11.91 18.68
C SER A 19 -12.55 -13.13 19.58
N ASP A 20 -13.43 -14.13 19.53
CA ASP A 20 -13.26 -15.34 20.32
C ASP A 20 -11.98 -16.11 19.96
N ARG A 21 -11.41 -16.81 20.96
CA ARG A 21 -10.12 -17.48 20.84
C ARG A 21 -10.10 -18.56 19.75
N THR A 22 -11.22 -19.23 19.50
CA THR A 22 -11.30 -20.29 18.49
C THR A 22 -11.22 -19.68 17.10
N PHE A 23 -12.01 -18.64 16.84
CA PHE A 23 -11.93 -17.87 15.62
C PHE A 23 -10.53 -17.28 15.39
N CYS A 24 -9.97 -16.57 16.39
CA CYS A 24 -8.65 -15.96 16.26
C CYS A 24 -7.56 -16.99 15.96
N GLY A 25 -7.62 -18.18 16.59
CA GLY A 25 -6.67 -19.26 16.32
C GLY A 25 -6.78 -19.84 14.90
N LYS A 26 -7.99 -19.88 14.33
CA LYS A 26 -8.19 -20.28 12.92
C LYS A 26 -7.71 -19.20 11.96
N ALA A 27 -7.98 -17.93 12.25
CA ALA A 27 -7.51 -16.80 11.47
C ALA A 27 -5.99 -16.71 11.43
N GLU A 28 -5.34 -16.83 12.60
CA GLU A 28 -3.88 -16.87 12.71
C GLU A 28 -3.26 -17.94 11.79
N LYS A 29 -3.77 -19.17 11.83
CA LYS A 29 -3.31 -20.26 10.96
C LYS A 29 -3.55 -19.97 9.47
N ALA A 30 -4.67 -19.35 9.11
CA ALA A 30 -4.95 -18.96 7.72
C ALA A 30 -3.90 -17.95 7.22
N PHE A 31 -3.54 -16.94 8.01
CA PHE A 31 -2.49 -15.98 7.67
C PHE A 31 -1.10 -16.63 7.58
N GLN A 32 -0.78 -17.58 8.47
CA GLN A 32 0.47 -18.34 8.40
C GLN A 32 0.56 -19.14 7.09
N ARG A 33 -0.52 -19.80 6.67
CA ARG A 33 -0.56 -20.54 5.40
C ARG A 33 -0.50 -19.62 4.20
N ALA A 34 -1.18 -18.47 4.22
CA ALA A 34 -1.08 -17.46 3.18
C ALA A 34 0.39 -16.98 2.98
N ALA A 35 1.08 -16.62 4.07
CA ALA A 35 2.48 -16.23 4.01
C ALA A 35 3.40 -17.37 3.53
N ALA A 36 3.12 -18.62 3.95
CA ALA A 36 3.88 -19.79 3.49
C ALA A 36 3.71 -20.06 1.99
N ARG A 37 2.51 -19.84 1.43
CA ARG A 37 2.26 -19.93 -0.03
C ARG A 37 3.11 -18.93 -0.79
N ILE A 38 3.15 -17.68 -0.34
CA ILE A 38 3.97 -16.64 -0.96
C ILE A 38 5.46 -17.00 -0.86
N ALA A 39 5.92 -17.42 0.32
CA ALA A 39 7.32 -17.83 0.54
C ALA A 39 7.73 -19.06 -0.29
N SER A 40 6.77 -19.91 -0.70
CA SER A 40 7.04 -21.04 -1.61
C SER A 40 7.29 -20.60 -3.06
N GLU A 41 6.83 -19.42 -3.46
CA GLU A 41 6.99 -18.91 -4.82
C GLU A 41 8.19 -17.98 -4.99
N PHE A 42 8.60 -17.31 -3.92
CA PHE A 42 9.66 -16.30 -3.93
C PHE A 42 10.73 -16.56 -2.87
N LYS A 43 11.99 -16.35 -3.27
CA LYS A 43 13.11 -16.29 -2.34
C LYS A 43 13.08 -14.93 -1.63
N ILE A 44 12.56 -14.91 -0.41
CA ILE A 44 12.59 -13.72 0.44
C ILE A 44 13.99 -13.59 1.04
N LYS A 45 14.72 -12.54 0.62
CA LYS A 45 16.10 -12.26 1.04
C LYS A 45 16.12 -11.64 2.43
N ASN A 46 15.25 -10.68 2.66
CA ASN A 46 15.11 -9.97 3.92
C ASN A 46 13.68 -10.13 4.46
N THR A 47 13.56 -10.56 5.71
CA THR A 47 12.29 -10.85 6.39
C THR A 47 11.29 -9.72 6.23
N ILE A 48 10.05 -10.04 5.83
CA ILE A 48 8.94 -9.10 5.68
C ILE A 48 8.14 -9.01 6.98
N ASN A 49 8.18 -7.85 7.64
CA ASN A 49 7.45 -7.55 8.86
C ASN A 49 6.04 -7.07 8.52
N VAL A 50 5.03 -7.75 9.04
CA VAL A 50 3.62 -7.46 8.78
C VAL A 50 2.95 -7.12 10.10
N ASP A 51 2.27 -5.97 10.16
CA ASP A 51 1.31 -5.69 11.22
C ASP A 51 -0.07 -6.09 10.73
N LEU A 52 -0.62 -7.16 11.31
CA LEU A 52 -1.86 -7.77 10.86
C LEU A 52 -2.90 -7.76 11.98
N SER A 53 -4.12 -7.34 11.69
CA SER A 53 -5.22 -7.48 12.64
C SER A 53 -6.56 -7.89 12.03
N MET A 54 -7.34 -8.59 12.86
CA MET A 54 -8.78 -8.73 12.65
C MET A 54 -9.47 -7.52 13.30
N PHE A 55 -9.99 -6.60 12.49
CA PHE A 55 -10.64 -5.39 12.99
C PHE A 55 -12.15 -5.61 13.16
N LEU A 56 -12.74 -4.90 14.12
CA LEU A 56 -14.18 -4.77 14.25
C LEU A 56 -14.61 -3.54 13.43
N PRO A 57 -15.47 -3.70 12.42
CA PRO A 57 -15.98 -2.57 11.64
C PRO A 57 -16.58 -1.49 12.54
N CYS A 58 -16.18 -0.23 12.32
CA CYS A 58 -16.60 0.91 13.13
C CYS A 58 -16.32 0.72 14.64
N GLY A 59 -15.32 -0.10 14.99
CA GLY A 59 -14.87 -0.34 16.37
C GLY A 59 -15.82 -1.18 17.23
N THR A 60 -16.82 -1.85 16.64
CA THR A 60 -17.85 -2.61 17.38
C THR A 60 -18.21 -3.92 16.69
N ASP A 61 -18.71 -4.89 17.46
CA ASP A 61 -19.28 -6.15 16.97
C ASP A 61 -20.74 -6.01 16.47
N GLN A 62 -21.36 -4.85 16.69
CA GLN A 62 -22.70 -4.50 16.22
C GLN A 62 -22.68 -3.17 15.44
N PRO A 63 -21.98 -3.11 14.30
CA PRO A 63 -21.95 -1.90 13.49
C PRO A 63 -23.34 -1.55 12.98
N ALA A 64 -23.63 -0.25 12.85
CA ALA A 64 -24.83 0.23 12.16
C ALA A 64 -24.77 -0.15 10.67
N ASP A 65 -25.94 -0.25 10.03
CA ASP A 65 -26.05 -0.66 8.62
C ASP A 65 -25.36 0.31 7.64
N ASP A 66 -25.16 1.56 8.05
CA ASP A 66 -24.45 2.60 7.28
C ASP A 66 -22.93 2.60 7.50
N CYS A 67 -22.40 1.71 8.34
CA CYS A 67 -20.96 1.53 8.55
C CYS A 67 -20.30 1.01 7.25
N ALA A 68 -19.58 1.89 6.54
CA ALA A 68 -18.92 1.52 5.28
C ALA A 68 -17.96 0.33 5.43
N GLU A 69 -17.27 0.22 6.57
CA GLU A 69 -16.31 -0.84 6.88
C GLU A 69 -16.95 -2.24 6.97
N ILE A 70 -18.27 -2.33 7.19
CA ILE A 70 -18.97 -3.63 7.25
C ILE A 70 -18.81 -4.39 5.94
N ASN A 71 -18.65 -3.66 4.83
CA ASN A 71 -18.55 -4.22 3.49
C ASN A 71 -17.11 -4.55 3.05
N THR A 72 -16.12 -4.22 3.86
CA THR A 72 -14.72 -4.58 3.60
C THR A 72 -14.47 -6.04 4.00
N LEU A 73 -13.81 -6.81 3.14
CA LEU A 73 -13.30 -8.14 3.51
C LEU A 73 -11.96 -8.01 4.24
N GLY A 74 -11.04 -7.29 3.62
CA GLY A 74 -9.76 -6.91 4.18
C GLY A 74 -8.97 -6.08 3.18
N PHE A 75 -7.80 -5.63 3.59
CA PHE A 75 -6.84 -4.94 2.74
C PHE A 75 -5.42 -5.24 3.23
N ALA A 76 -4.44 -5.13 2.34
CA ALA A 76 -3.07 -4.89 2.78
C ALA A 76 -2.33 -3.92 1.86
N LEU A 77 -1.46 -3.11 2.45
CA LEU A 77 -0.72 -2.07 1.75
C LEU A 77 0.71 -1.93 2.27
N PRO A 78 1.66 -1.47 1.44
CA PRO A 78 2.97 -1.05 1.90
C PRO A 78 2.84 0.12 2.88
N THR A 79 3.42 0.00 4.07
CA THR A 79 3.41 1.07 5.08
C THR A 79 4.18 2.30 4.63
N GLN A 80 5.22 2.10 3.83
CA GLN A 80 6.09 3.15 3.34
C GLN A 80 6.64 2.78 1.96
N ARG A 81 6.95 3.80 1.17
CA ARG A 81 7.63 3.67 -0.11
C ARG A 81 8.88 4.53 -0.12
N LEU A 82 9.96 4.02 -0.71
CA LEU A 82 11.22 4.75 -0.88
C LEU A 82 11.43 5.08 -2.35
N ARG A 83 12.06 6.22 -2.59
CA ARG A 83 12.31 6.78 -3.92
C ARG A 83 13.55 6.16 -4.53
N VAL A 84 13.42 5.61 -5.73
CA VAL A 84 14.51 5.00 -6.50
C VAL A 84 14.54 5.63 -7.88
N ARG A 85 15.66 6.25 -8.25
CA ARG A 85 15.87 6.77 -9.59
C ARG A 85 16.39 5.67 -10.50
N HIS A 86 15.74 5.49 -11.63
CA HIS A 86 16.20 4.62 -12.70
C HIS A 86 17.01 5.43 -13.70
N LYS A 87 18.19 4.95 -14.08
CA LYS A 87 19.18 5.68 -14.88
C LYS A 87 18.88 5.63 -16.38
N ASP A 88 18.08 4.66 -16.82
CA ASP A 88 17.74 4.47 -18.22
C ASP A 88 16.65 5.43 -18.70
N ASP A 89 15.70 5.80 -17.84
CA ASP A 89 14.64 6.78 -18.13
C ASP A 89 14.76 8.07 -17.28
N ASN A 90 15.71 8.11 -16.35
CA ASN A 90 15.89 9.18 -15.36
C ASN A 90 14.64 9.44 -14.50
N GLN A 91 13.71 8.49 -14.45
CA GLN A 91 12.47 8.60 -13.69
C GLN A 91 12.68 8.10 -12.26
N VAL A 92 12.10 8.83 -11.31
CA VAL A 92 12.01 8.38 -9.91
C VAL A 92 10.74 7.55 -9.76
N TYR A 93 10.89 6.35 -9.22
CA TYR A 93 9.80 5.46 -8.90
C TYR A 93 9.72 5.20 -7.39
N LEU A 94 8.50 5.09 -6.88
CA LEU A 94 8.23 4.66 -5.52
C LEU A 94 8.29 3.14 -5.43
N TYR A 95 9.13 2.63 -4.54
CA TYR A 95 9.23 1.22 -4.22
C TYR A 95 8.66 0.95 -2.83
N ALA A 96 7.67 0.06 -2.75
CA ALA A 96 7.26 -0.53 -1.48
C ALA A 96 8.48 -1.07 -0.73
N THR A 97 8.60 -0.77 0.56
CA THR A 97 9.73 -1.24 1.40
C THR A 97 9.81 -2.76 1.45
N SER A 98 8.66 -3.44 1.41
CA SER A 98 8.53 -4.90 1.31
C SER A 98 9.25 -5.49 0.09
N LEU A 99 9.22 -4.77 -1.04
CA LEU A 99 9.90 -5.10 -2.30
C LEU A 99 11.36 -4.62 -2.30
N LEU A 100 11.62 -3.36 -1.95
CA LEU A 100 12.94 -2.73 -2.08
C LEU A 100 14.03 -3.51 -1.33
N LYS A 101 13.72 -4.00 -0.14
CA LYS A 101 14.67 -4.79 0.65
C LYS A 101 14.98 -6.16 0.05
N GLN A 102 14.24 -6.62 -0.96
CA GLN A 102 14.56 -7.86 -1.66
C GLN A 102 15.59 -7.65 -2.77
N LEU A 103 15.91 -6.40 -3.10
CA LEU A 103 16.83 -6.03 -4.17
C LEU A 103 18.30 -6.09 -3.71
N ASP A 104 19.22 -6.03 -4.66
CA ASP A 104 20.67 -6.18 -4.47
C ASP A 104 21.41 -4.84 -4.33
N PHE A 105 20.73 -3.80 -3.84
CA PHE A 105 21.37 -2.51 -3.58
C PHE A 105 22.40 -2.61 -2.44
N PRO A 106 23.63 -2.06 -2.60
CA PRO A 106 24.63 -2.05 -1.53
C PRO A 106 24.12 -1.43 -0.24
N GLN A 107 23.25 -0.42 -0.33
CA GLN A 107 22.64 0.24 0.82
C GLN A 107 21.66 -0.67 1.56
N VAL A 108 21.00 -1.60 0.86
CA VAL A 108 20.18 -2.66 1.48
C VAL A 108 21.09 -3.67 2.17
N ASP A 109 22.12 -4.16 1.48
CA ASP A 109 23.03 -5.19 2.00
C ASP A 109 23.87 -4.74 3.19
N ARG A 110 24.17 -3.43 3.27
CA ARG A 110 24.95 -2.81 4.36
C ARG A 110 24.08 -2.22 5.46
N ASP A 111 22.75 -2.45 5.41
CA ASP A 111 21.78 -1.92 6.38
C ASP A 111 21.88 -0.39 6.57
N GLN A 112 22.00 0.33 5.46
CA GLN A 112 22.13 1.80 5.44
C GLN A 112 20.79 2.52 5.22
N ILE A 113 19.70 1.76 5.15
CA ILE A 113 18.36 2.27 4.94
C ILE A 113 17.63 2.22 6.28
N LYS A 114 16.96 3.31 6.63
CA LYS A 114 16.07 3.30 7.78
C LYS A 114 14.76 2.63 7.39
N TRP A 115 14.64 1.33 7.69
CA TRP A 115 13.42 0.57 7.42
C TRP A 115 12.28 0.99 8.36
N PRO A 116 11.03 0.97 7.88
CA PRO A 116 9.88 1.15 8.75
C PRO A 116 9.77 -0.02 9.72
N LYS A 117 9.03 0.16 10.82
CA LYS A 117 8.86 -0.91 11.81
C LYS A 117 8.16 -2.13 11.22
N TYR A 118 7.17 -1.89 10.38
CA TYR A 118 6.46 -2.90 9.60
C TYR A 118 6.53 -2.49 8.13
N ASP A 119 6.66 -3.45 7.22
CA ASP A 119 6.63 -3.18 5.78
C ASP A 119 5.22 -3.22 5.21
N ILE A 120 4.35 -4.02 5.83
CA ILE A 120 2.96 -4.22 5.40
C ILE A 120 2.02 -3.97 6.57
N LEU A 121 1.00 -3.16 6.30
CA LEU A 121 -0.19 -3.02 7.14
C LEU A 121 -1.30 -3.88 6.53
N ALA A 122 -1.87 -4.81 7.28
CA ALA A 122 -2.93 -5.69 6.79
C ALA A 122 -4.10 -5.77 7.78
N ARG A 123 -5.34 -5.59 7.29
CA ARG A 123 -6.54 -5.53 8.13
C ARG A 123 -7.65 -6.36 7.53
N PHE A 124 -8.27 -7.22 8.32
CA PHE A 124 -9.36 -8.09 7.87
C PHE A 124 -10.56 -7.95 8.79
N ASN A 125 -11.74 -7.91 8.21
CA ASN A 125 -12.97 -7.68 8.95
C ASN A 125 -13.34 -8.94 9.75
N ALA A 126 -13.39 -8.81 11.07
CA ALA A 126 -13.65 -9.92 11.99
C ALA A 126 -15.10 -10.44 11.94
N LEU A 127 -16.04 -9.65 11.41
CA LEU A 127 -17.47 -9.97 11.35
C LEU A 127 -17.89 -10.66 10.04
N ARG A 128 -16.97 -10.86 9.10
CA ARG A 128 -17.28 -11.61 7.87
C ARG A 128 -17.44 -13.09 8.16
N ASN A 129 -18.31 -13.73 7.37
CA ASN A 129 -18.54 -15.17 7.42
C ASN A 129 -17.36 -15.92 6.78
N TRP A 130 -16.27 -16.02 7.51
CA TRP A 130 -15.05 -16.70 7.07
C TRP A 130 -15.22 -18.21 7.10
N TRP A 131 -14.68 -18.85 6.07
CA TRP A 131 -14.41 -20.28 6.03
C TRP A 131 -12.93 -20.51 6.27
N PHE A 132 -12.63 -21.57 7.02
CA PHE A 132 -11.27 -22.02 7.30
C PHE A 132 -11.08 -23.45 6.79
N SER A 133 -9.85 -23.79 6.39
CA SER A 133 -9.49 -25.16 5.97
C SER A 133 -9.85 -26.25 6.97
N ASP A 134 -9.90 -25.88 8.26
CA ASP A 134 -10.17 -26.78 9.37
C ASP A 134 -11.69 -27.04 9.53
N ASP A 135 -12.55 -26.35 8.78
CA ASP A 135 -14.03 -26.46 8.82
C ASP A 135 -14.60 -27.57 7.92
N GLY A 136 -13.75 -28.30 7.20
CA GLY A 136 -14.12 -29.41 6.31
C GLY A 136 -13.84 -29.12 4.84
N THR A 137 -14.55 -29.80 3.93
CA THR A 137 -14.28 -29.72 2.47
C THR A 137 -15.26 -28.86 1.68
N SER A 138 -16.37 -28.44 2.30
CA SER A 138 -17.42 -27.66 1.64
C SER A 138 -17.56 -26.27 2.26
N MET A 139 -17.24 -25.26 1.46
CA MET A 139 -17.51 -23.86 1.78
C MET A 139 -18.91 -23.49 1.28
N LYS A 140 -19.70 -22.79 2.10
CA LYS A 140 -21.02 -22.30 1.69
C LYS A 140 -20.92 -21.07 0.78
N ALA A 141 -21.96 -20.80 0.01
CA ALA A 141 -21.97 -19.68 -0.95
C ALA A 141 -21.83 -18.29 -0.31
N ASP A 142 -22.32 -18.13 0.93
CA ASP A 142 -22.22 -16.91 1.72
C ASP A 142 -20.89 -16.79 2.47
N GLN A 143 -20.05 -17.83 2.45
CA GLN A 143 -18.75 -17.81 3.08
C GLN A 143 -17.64 -17.32 2.13
N ARG A 144 -16.53 -16.88 2.72
CA ARG A 144 -15.30 -16.54 2.01
C ARG A 144 -14.11 -17.26 2.65
N ASP A 145 -13.22 -17.78 1.84
CA ASP A 145 -12.01 -18.42 2.34
C ASP A 145 -11.00 -17.36 2.80
N LEU A 146 -10.69 -17.32 4.11
CA LEU A 146 -9.79 -16.30 4.64
C LEU A 146 -8.35 -16.48 4.15
N GLU A 147 -7.88 -17.70 3.91
CA GLU A 147 -6.53 -17.96 3.41
C GLU A 147 -6.37 -17.46 1.97
N GLN A 148 -7.40 -17.65 1.13
CA GLN A 148 -7.44 -17.08 -0.21
C GLN A 148 -7.35 -15.56 -0.16
N VAL A 149 -8.23 -14.91 0.61
CA VAL A 149 -8.28 -13.45 0.72
C VAL A 149 -6.98 -12.92 1.34
N ALA A 150 -6.45 -13.56 2.37
CA ALA A 150 -5.16 -13.18 2.96
C ALA A 150 -4.00 -13.28 1.96
N THR A 151 -3.97 -14.33 1.13
CA THR A 151 -2.92 -14.48 0.12
C THR A 151 -3.03 -13.38 -0.93
N HIS A 152 -4.24 -13.06 -1.38
CA HIS A 152 -4.52 -11.95 -2.28
C HIS A 152 -4.06 -10.61 -1.71
N GLU A 153 -4.53 -10.24 -0.52
CA GLU A 153 -4.21 -8.95 0.08
C GLU A 153 -2.71 -8.81 0.38
N LEU A 154 -2.04 -9.86 0.87
CA LEU A 154 -0.60 -9.80 1.12
C LEU A 154 0.21 -9.54 -0.16
N LEU A 155 -0.25 -9.95 -1.35
CA LEU A 155 0.39 -9.59 -2.61
C LEU A 155 0.29 -8.09 -2.90
N HIS A 156 -0.81 -7.43 -2.53
CA HIS A 156 -0.89 -5.96 -2.55
C HIS A 156 0.12 -5.31 -1.61
N GLY A 157 0.31 -5.87 -0.40
CA GLY A 157 1.36 -5.45 0.52
C GLY A 157 2.79 -5.61 -0.04
N LEU A 158 3.01 -6.54 -0.98
CA LEU A 158 4.26 -6.69 -1.72
C LEU A 158 4.43 -5.71 -2.89
N GLY A 159 3.43 -4.86 -3.15
CA GLY A 159 3.43 -3.88 -4.23
C GLY A 159 2.69 -4.32 -5.49
N TYR A 160 2.00 -5.47 -5.50
CA TYR A 160 1.13 -5.83 -6.62
C TYR A 160 -0.03 -4.83 -6.71
N GLY A 161 -0.27 -4.25 -7.88
CA GLY A 161 -1.37 -3.29 -8.06
C GLY A 161 -1.14 -1.96 -7.34
N ASP A 162 0.09 -1.65 -6.94
CA ASP A 162 0.46 -0.39 -6.27
C ASP A 162 0.39 0.82 -7.22
N ASP A 163 -0.75 1.04 -7.88
CA ASP A 163 -0.95 2.10 -8.85
C ASP A 163 -1.05 3.48 -8.15
N THR A 164 -0.25 4.44 -8.59
CA THR A 164 -0.30 5.83 -8.10
C THR A 164 -0.76 6.82 -9.18
N LEU A 165 -1.03 6.38 -10.40
CA LEU A 165 -1.21 7.24 -11.57
C LEU A 165 -2.63 7.32 -12.10
N MET A 166 -3.47 6.35 -11.78
CA MET A 166 -4.86 6.24 -12.24
C MET A 166 -5.83 5.84 -11.13
N SER A 167 -5.42 5.97 -9.88
CA SER A 167 -6.14 5.42 -8.74
C SER A 167 -7.24 6.33 -8.19
N PHE A 168 -7.17 7.64 -8.41
CA PHE A 168 -8.13 8.59 -7.85
C PHE A 168 -9.21 8.98 -8.87
N GLN A 169 -10.48 8.73 -8.53
CA GLN A 169 -11.60 9.29 -9.28
C GLN A 169 -11.97 10.66 -8.70
N VAL A 170 -11.72 11.72 -9.47
CA VAL A 170 -11.90 13.12 -9.04
C VAL A 170 -13.30 13.40 -8.47
N SER A 171 -14.32 12.76 -9.05
CA SER A 171 -15.67 12.75 -8.52
C SER A 171 -16.43 11.56 -9.09
N THR A 172 -17.35 10.97 -8.31
CA THR A 172 -18.25 9.91 -8.77
C THR A 172 -19.15 10.33 -9.94
N ARG A 173 -19.37 11.64 -10.11
CA ARG A 173 -20.16 12.20 -11.22
C ARG A 173 -19.32 12.47 -12.47
N GLU A 174 -18.00 12.60 -12.30
CA GLU A 174 -17.10 12.94 -13.38
C GLU A 174 -16.42 11.69 -13.93
N ARG A 175 -16.34 11.63 -15.26
CA ARG A 175 -15.62 10.58 -16.00
C ARG A 175 -14.15 10.97 -16.14
N MET A 176 -13.49 11.22 -15.02
CA MET A 176 -12.10 11.66 -14.95
C MET A 176 -11.35 10.89 -13.86
N LEU A 177 -10.19 10.35 -14.23
CA LEU A 177 -9.22 9.78 -13.30
C LEU A 177 -8.01 10.69 -13.22
N ALA A 178 -7.38 10.72 -12.05
CA ALA A 178 -6.15 11.44 -11.79
C ALA A 178 -5.18 10.57 -10.99
N PRO A 179 -3.88 10.95 -10.97
CA PRO A 179 -2.93 10.37 -10.04
C PRO A 179 -3.35 10.60 -8.60
N TYR A 180 -2.83 9.77 -7.70
CA TYR A 180 -2.74 10.16 -6.30
C TYR A 180 -1.94 11.44 -6.12
N TYR A 181 -2.19 12.12 -5.01
CA TYR A 181 -1.41 13.27 -4.61
C TYR A 181 -0.93 13.16 -3.17
N ASP A 182 0.25 13.70 -2.93
CA ASP A 182 0.90 13.68 -1.62
C ASP A 182 0.22 14.72 -0.72
N SER A 183 -0.32 14.25 0.41
CA SER A 183 -0.80 15.10 1.51
C SER A 183 0.24 15.35 2.59
N SER A 184 1.42 14.75 2.43
CA SER A 184 2.62 15.04 3.20
C SER A 184 3.53 16.03 2.47
N PRO A 185 4.19 16.97 3.18
CA PRO A 185 5.11 17.92 2.56
C PRO A 185 6.31 17.22 1.88
N PRO A 186 6.79 17.70 0.72
CA PRO A 186 7.98 17.17 0.05
C PRO A 186 9.25 17.18 0.90
N SER A 187 9.37 18.08 1.89
CA SER A 187 10.48 18.10 2.86
C SER A 187 10.45 16.95 3.89
N VAL A 188 9.33 16.24 4.00
CA VAL A 188 9.14 15.08 4.89
C VAL A 188 9.24 13.81 4.05
N GLN A 189 10.46 13.48 3.62
CA GLN A 189 10.75 12.28 2.82
C GLN A 189 11.72 11.35 3.57
N PRO A 190 11.44 10.03 3.61
CA PRO A 190 10.20 9.41 3.15
C PRO A 190 8.99 9.88 3.98
N PRO A 191 7.76 9.82 3.43
CA PRO A 191 6.57 10.17 4.19
C PRO A 191 6.46 9.30 5.45
N PRO A 192 5.71 9.75 6.48
CA PRO A 192 5.47 8.95 7.67
C PRO A 192 4.95 7.54 7.34
N GLU A 193 5.25 6.58 8.21
CA GLU A 193 4.73 5.22 8.06
C GLU A 193 3.20 5.24 8.15
N SER A 194 2.53 4.52 7.25
CA SER A 194 1.10 4.28 7.34
C SER A 194 0.83 3.41 8.56
N THR A 195 -0.06 3.86 9.43
CA THR A 195 -0.58 3.13 10.59
C THR A 195 -2.10 3.26 10.62
N ASP A 196 -2.77 2.55 11.53
CA ASP A 196 -4.23 2.68 11.67
C ASP A 196 -4.68 4.10 12.05
N ASP A 197 -3.79 4.84 12.72
CA ASP A 197 -4.06 6.17 13.25
C ASP A 197 -3.44 7.29 12.39
N SER A 198 -2.74 6.95 11.29
CA SER A 198 -2.09 7.96 10.45
C SER A 198 -3.10 8.65 9.54
N ASP A 199 -2.94 9.96 9.38
CA ASP A 199 -3.62 10.69 8.30
C ASP A 199 -3.30 10.05 6.94
N PRO A 200 -4.26 10.05 6.00
CA PRO A 200 -4.04 9.48 4.69
C PRO A 200 -2.87 10.19 3.99
N ILE A 201 -1.84 9.42 3.68
CA ILE A 201 -0.63 9.92 2.98
C ILE A 201 -1.00 10.40 1.57
N PHE A 202 -1.98 9.74 0.95
CA PHE A 202 -2.52 10.05 -0.36
C PHE A 202 -3.95 10.56 -0.27
N ASN A 203 -4.30 11.48 -1.15
CA ASN A 203 -5.67 11.97 -1.32
C ASN A 203 -6.31 12.58 -0.05
N GLY A 204 -5.51 13.14 0.85
CA GLY A 204 -5.99 13.87 2.02
C GLY A 204 -6.51 15.27 1.68
N ASP A 205 -6.72 16.10 2.71
CA ASP A 205 -7.25 17.46 2.57
C ASP A 205 -6.27 18.47 1.94
N LYS A 206 -5.02 18.05 1.71
CA LYS A 206 -3.91 18.86 1.20
C LYS A 206 -3.30 18.21 -0.02
N LEU A 207 -3.04 19.02 -1.05
CA LEU A 207 -2.27 18.64 -2.23
C LEU A 207 -0.97 19.46 -2.27
N TYR A 208 0.17 18.80 -2.05
CA TYR A 208 1.48 19.42 -2.27
C TYR A 208 1.95 19.24 -3.70
N ARG A 209 1.78 18.03 -4.23
CA ARG A 209 2.12 17.62 -5.59
C ARG A 209 1.39 16.33 -5.92
N PHE A 210 1.28 16.00 -7.21
CA PHE A 210 0.93 14.64 -7.61
C PHE A 210 2.04 13.66 -7.24
N THR A 211 1.63 12.47 -6.80
CA THR A 211 2.51 11.41 -6.32
C THR A 211 3.38 10.88 -7.46
N GLU A 212 4.63 10.55 -7.16
CA GLU A 212 5.53 9.91 -8.11
C GLU A 212 4.99 8.54 -8.55
N PRO A 213 5.27 8.08 -9.78
CA PRO A 213 4.86 6.75 -10.22
C PRO A 213 5.45 5.69 -9.28
N SER A 214 4.70 4.67 -8.90
CA SER A 214 5.32 3.50 -8.28
C SER A 214 6.07 2.68 -9.32
N ILE A 215 6.90 1.74 -8.86
CA ILE A 215 7.55 0.80 -9.77
C ILE A 215 6.55 -0.06 -10.56
N TRP A 216 5.34 -0.29 -10.04
CA TRP A 216 4.25 -0.93 -10.79
C TRP A 216 3.93 -0.13 -12.06
N ASN A 217 3.86 1.19 -11.94
CA ASN A 217 3.47 2.07 -13.04
C ASN A 217 4.48 2.13 -14.19
N ARG A 218 5.73 1.71 -13.96
CA ARG A 218 6.72 1.51 -15.03
C ARG A 218 6.27 0.46 -16.05
N PHE A 219 5.46 -0.51 -15.63
CA PHE A 219 5.02 -1.64 -16.45
C PHE A 219 3.58 -1.53 -16.94
N THR A 220 2.85 -0.47 -16.59
CA THR A 220 1.43 -0.32 -16.95
C THR A 220 1.22 0.50 -18.21
N PHE A 221 0.40 -0.01 -19.13
CA PHE A 221 0.15 0.59 -20.44
C PHE A 221 -1.35 0.61 -20.75
N LEU A 222 -1.82 1.73 -21.29
CA LEU A 222 -3.15 1.86 -21.88
C LEU A 222 -3.02 1.84 -23.40
N GLY A 223 -3.38 0.70 -24.01
CA GLY A 223 -2.98 0.41 -25.39
C GLY A 223 -1.46 0.41 -25.50
N ASP A 224 -0.89 1.19 -26.42
CA ASP A 224 0.57 1.24 -26.63
C ASP A 224 1.28 2.39 -25.90
N ARG A 225 0.56 3.16 -25.09
CA ARG A 225 1.12 4.29 -24.36
C ARG A 225 1.29 3.94 -22.87
N PRO A 226 2.47 4.16 -22.28
CA PRO A 226 2.65 4.00 -20.84
C PRO A 226 1.76 4.98 -20.09
N VAL A 227 1.21 4.55 -18.95
CA VAL A 227 0.31 5.38 -18.13
C VAL A 227 0.97 6.71 -17.72
N SER A 228 2.27 6.68 -17.41
CA SER A 228 3.07 7.86 -17.04
C SER A 228 3.02 8.99 -18.06
N ALA A 229 2.89 8.68 -19.36
CA ALA A 229 2.84 9.68 -20.41
C ALA A 229 1.53 10.51 -20.41
N TYR A 230 0.45 10.02 -19.79
CA TYR A 230 -0.77 10.82 -19.59
C TYR A 230 -0.61 11.76 -18.40
N VAL A 231 0.02 11.28 -17.33
CA VAL A 231 0.23 12.05 -16.09
C VAL A 231 1.17 13.22 -16.27
N GLN A 232 2.13 13.14 -17.21
CA GLN A 232 2.98 14.29 -17.56
C GLN A 232 2.20 15.55 -17.93
N ALA A 233 1.07 15.42 -18.65
CA ALA A 233 0.22 16.56 -19.00
C ALA A 233 -0.47 17.16 -17.75
N ILE A 234 -0.89 16.31 -16.82
CA ILE A 234 -1.54 16.72 -15.57
C ILE A 234 -0.53 17.49 -14.69
N ASN A 235 0.69 16.95 -14.53
CA ASN A 235 1.76 17.60 -13.77
C ASN A 235 2.14 18.95 -14.38
N ALA A 236 2.33 19.01 -15.70
CA ALA A 236 2.68 20.25 -16.39
C ALA A 236 1.61 21.35 -16.21
N ALA A 237 0.33 20.98 -16.24
CA ALA A 237 -0.78 21.91 -16.01
C ALA A 237 -0.82 22.42 -14.56
N PHE A 238 -0.58 21.54 -13.59
CA PHE A 238 -0.46 21.93 -12.17
C PHE A 238 0.71 22.90 -11.96
N ASP A 239 1.90 22.56 -12.43
CA ASP A 239 3.09 23.41 -12.30
C ASP A 239 2.90 24.78 -12.97
N SER A 240 2.26 24.79 -14.15
CA SER A 240 1.88 26.01 -14.86
C SER A 240 0.92 26.88 -14.05
N ALA A 241 -0.09 26.28 -13.43
CA ALA A 241 -1.06 26.99 -12.60
C ALA A 241 -0.43 27.58 -11.34
N VAL A 242 0.46 26.84 -10.68
CA VAL A 242 1.25 27.32 -9.54
C VAL A 242 2.14 28.49 -9.95
N LYS A 243 2.92 28.34 -11.03
CA LYS A 243 3.85 29.37 -11.52
C LYS A 243 3.14 30.66 -11.93
N ALA A 244 1.94 30.54 -12.50
CA ALA A 244 1.13 31.68 -12.91
C ALA A 244 0.33 32.32 -11.77
N GLY A 245 0.41 31.79 -10.53
CA GLY A 245 -0.33 32.30 -9.38
C GLY A 245 -1.85 32.08 -9.46
N ARG A 246 -2.30 31.13 -10.29
CA ARG A 246 -3.73 30.78 -10.42
C ARG A 246 -4.24 29.91 -9.26
N LEU A 247 -3.32 29.29 -8.53
CA LEU A 247 -3.61 28.54 -7.32
C LEU A 247 -3.13 29.32 -6.09
N THR A 248 -4.04 29.56 -5.15
CA THR A 248 -3.72 30.18 -3.86
C THR A 248 -3.26 29.10 -2.88
N PRO A 249 -2.04 29.19 -2.32
CA PRO A 249 -1.60 28.28 -1.28
C PRO A 249 -2.50 28.36 -0.04
N LEU A 250 -2.73 27.21 0.61
CA LEU A 250 -3.43 27.17 1.89
C LEU A 250 -2.60 27.91 2.96
N PRO A 251 -3.24 28.59 3.94
CA PRO A 251 -2.52 29.24 5.02
C PRO A 251 -1.72 28.22 5.86
N PRO A 252 -0.55 28.60 6.39
CA PRO A 252 0.21 27.73 7.29
C PRO A 252 -0.65 27.31 8.49
N GLY A 253 -0.72 26.01 8.79
CA GLY A 253 -1.38 25.47 9.99
C GLY A 253 -2.91 25.34 9.94
N GLN A 254 -3.59 25.63 8.82
CA GLN A 254 -5.05 25.65 8.73
C GLN A 254 -5.71 24.28 8.41
N SER A 255 -5.06 23.17 8.74
CA SER A 255 -5.47 21.84 8.26
C SER A 255 -5.37 20.80 9.37
N GLY A 256 -6.25 19.79 9.35
CA GLY A 256 -6.37 18.76 10.39
C GLY A 256 -5.03 18.13 10.77
N ARG A 257 -4.82 18.04 12.10
CA ARG A 257 -3.74 17.39 12.87
C ARG A 257 -2.46 16.94 12.11
N PRO A 258 -1.69 17.82 11.44
CA PRO A 258 -0.32 17.44 11.13
C PRO A 258 0.43 17.22 12.46
N ASN A 259 1.36 16.28 12.47
CA ASN A 259 2.39 16.25 13.49
C ASN A 259 3.03 17.66 13.53
N PRO A 260 3.02 18.40 14.66
CA PRO A 260 3.43 19.80 14.70
C PRO A 260 4.82 20.06 14.10
N THR A 261 5.71 19.07 14.19
CA THR A 261 7.06 19.10 13.61
C THR A 261 7.07 19.13 12.08
N ASP A 262 6.12 18.46 11.42
CA ASP A 262 6.08 18.36 9.96
C ASP A 262 5.53 19.66 9.36
N ALA A 263 4.52 20.26 9.99
CA ALA A 263 4.01 21.57 9.60
C ALA A 263 5.07 22.67 9.76
N GLN A 264 5.85 22.64 10.83
CA GLN A 264 6.96 23.58 11.05
C GLN A 264 8.08 23.39 10.01
N ARG A 265 8.42 22.13 9.68
CA ARG A 265 9.40 21.80 8.65
C ARG A 265 8.93 22.28 7.27
N ALA A 266 7.70 21.98 6.88
CA ALA A 266 7.09 22.45 5.64
C ALA A 266 7.14 23.97 5.52
N GLN A 267 6.78 24.69 6.58
CA GLN A 267 6.82 26.16 6.61
C GLN A 267 8.24 26.70 6.44
N ARG A 268 9.22 26.11 7.14
CA ARG A 268 10.63 26.52 7.04
C ARG A 268 11.19 26.28 5.64
N ASP A 269 10.85 25.15 5.03
CA ASP A 269 11.40 24.72 3.76
C ASP A 269 10.59 25.29 2.56
N GLY A 270 9.53 26.04 2.84
CA GLY A 270 8.74 26.75 1.83
C GLY A 270 7.76 25.87 1.05
N ASP A 271 7.43 24.69 1.58
CA ASP A 271 6.47 23.77 0.98
C ASP A 271 5.08 24.41 0.94
N ARG A 272 4.46 24.42 -0.24
CA ARG A 272 3.14 25.00 -0.46
C ARG A 272 2.12 23.89 -0.68
N ALA A 273 1.12 23.85 0.19
CA ALA A 273 -0.06 23.01 0.00
C ALA A 273 -1.17 23.80 -0.72
N TYR A 274 -1.98 23.10 -1.48
CA TYR A 274 -3.15 23.63 -2.17
C TYR A 274 -4.38 22.81 -1.81
N SER A 275 -5.57 23.43 -1.92
CA SER A 275 -6.84 22.69 -1.84
C SER A 275 -6.96 21.76 -3.06
N PRO A 276 -7.20 20.44 -2.87
CA PRO A 276 -7.44 19.52 -3.99
C PRO A 276 -8.55 20.01 -4.92
N ASP A 277 -9.67 20.50 -4.38
CA ASP A 277 -10.78 21.03 -5.17
C ASP A 277 -10.37 22.19 -6.07
N ALA A 278 -9.57 23.12 -5.54
CA ALA A 278 -9.04 24.25 -6.31
C ALA A 278 -8.11 23.79 -7.43
N VAL A 279 -7.25 22.80 -7.14
CA VAL A 279 -6.34 22.20 -8.14
C VAL A 279 -7.14 21.54 -9.26
N PHE A 280 -8.09 20.66 -8.95
CA PHE A 280 -8.90 20.00 -9.98
C PHE A 280 -9.81 20.99 -10.73
N ALA A 281 -10.31 22.05 -10.09
CA ALA A 281 -11.05 23.11 -10.78
C ALA A 281 -10.18 23.82 -11.83
N GLU A 282 -8.89 24.01 -11.54
CA GLU A 282 -7.95 24.61 -12.48
C GLU A 282 -7.52 23.65 -13.59
N LEU A 283 -7.25 22.38 -13.26
CA LEU A 283 -6.90 21.34 -14.25
C LEU A 283 -8.02 21.10 -15.27
N ARG A 284 -9.29 21.27 -14.89
CA ARG A 284 -10.42 21.19 -15.83
C ARG A 284 -10.39 22.30 -16.89
N LYS A 285 -9.75 23.44 -16.63
CA LYS A 285 -9.62 24.55 -17.59
C LYS A 285 -8.49 24.32 -18.58
N ASP A 286 -7.48 23.55 -18.19
CA ASP A 286 -6.37 23.17 -19.06
C ASP A 286 -6.81 22.02 -20.00
N GLU A 287 -6.72 22.26 -21.31
CA GLU A 287 -7.18 21.30 -22.31
C GLU A 287 -6.39 19.98 -22.27
N ALA A 288 -5.08 20.05 -22.09
CA ALA A 288 -4.21 18.88 -22.10
C ALA A 288 -4.44 18.02 -20.85
N ALA A 289 -4.53 18.64 -19.67
CA ALA A 289 -4.83 17.92 -18.43
C ALA A 289 -6.24 17.32 -18.45
N ARG A 290 -7.26 18.09 -18.85
CA ARG A 290 -8.64 17.59 -18.97
C ARG A 290 -8.74 16.40 -19.95
N SER A 291 -8.08 16.49 -21.10
CA SER A 291 -8.02 15.40 -22.08
C SER A 291 -7.34 14.16 -21.52
N ALA A 292 -6.20 14.33 -20.82
CA ALA A 292 -5.50 13.25 -20.16
C ALA A 292 -6.39 12.56 -19.11
N MET A 293 -6.98 13.31 -18.17
CA MET A 293 -7.85 12.75 -17.11
C MET A 293 -9.07 12.00 -17.67
N THR A 294 -9.69 12.53 -18.73
CA THR A 294 -10.83 11.89 -19.42
C THR A 294 -10.40 10.62 -20.14
N THR A 295 -9.23 10.64 -20.78
CA THR A 295 -8.69 9.47 -21.49
C THR A 295 -8.31 8.36 -20.50
N LEU A 296 -7.67 8.72 -19.38
CA LEU A 296 -7.38 7.79 -18.29
C LEU A 296 -8.66 7.11 -17.80
N TYR A 297 -9.74 7.86 -17.56
CA TYR A 297 -11.02 7.27 -17.17
C TYR A 297 -11.58 6.36 -18.26
N THR A 298 -11.65 6.84 -19.50
CA THR A 298 -12.27 6.11 -20.62
C THR A 298 -11.56 4.77 -20.86
N LEU A 299 -10.24 4.75 -20.80
CA LEU A 299 -9.46 3.53 -21.00
C LEU A 299 -9.39 2.69 -19.72
N GLY A 300 -9.27 3.31 -18.54
CA GLY A 300 -9.29 2.62 -17.24
C GLY A 300 -10.65 2.01 -16.86
N THR A 301 -11.71 2.34 -17.59
CA THR A 301 -13.05 1.73 -17.48
C THR A 301 -13.47 0.96 -18.75
N ARG A 302 -12.51 0.68 -19.65
CA ARG A 302 -12.70 -0.20 -20.80
C ARG A 302 -11.99 -1.53 -20.59
N THR A 303 -12.78 -2.61 -20.52
CA THR A 303 -12.28 -3.99 -20.45
C THR A 303 -11.15 -4.25 -21.44
N GLY A 304 -10.02 -4.76 -20.92
CA GLY A 304 -8.88 -5.17 -21.73
C GLY A 304 -7.99 -4.03 -22.23
N ALA A 305 -8.24 -2.79 -21.82
CA ALA A 305 -7.44 -1.66 -22.27
C ALA A 305 -6.14 -1.46 -21.49
N LEU A 306 -6.09 -1.92 -20.24
CA LEU A 306 -4.92 -1.83 -19.37
C LEU A 306 -4.14 -3.15 -19.37
N GLU A 307 -2.82 -3.05 -19.55
CA GLU A 307 -1.91 -4.19 -19.52
C GLU A 307 -0.72 -3.92 -18.58
N PHE A 308 -0.25 -4.97 -17.90
CA PHE A 308 1.09 -5.03 -17.32
C PHE A 308 2.05 -5.71 -18.29
N ARG A 309 3.15 -5.05 -18.65
CA ARG A 309 4.14 -5.51 -19.63
C ARG A 309 5.49 -5.75 -18.95
N PRO A 310 5.87 -7.00 -18.60
CA PRO A 310 7.10 -7.28 -17.84
C PRO A 310 8.40 -7.01 -18.62
N THR A 311 8.32 -6.76 -19.94
CA THR A 311 9.46 -6.62 -20.86
C THR A 311 10.01 -5.20 -20.98
N VAL A 312 9.57 -4.25 -20.15
CA VAL A 312 9.91 -2.81 -20.27
C VAL A 312 11.29 -2.48 -19.68
N TRP A 313 12.01 -3.47 -19.15
CA TRP A 313 13.40 -3.28 -18.73
C TRP A 313 14.34 -3.04 -19.93
N PRO A 314 15.46 -2.32 -19.73
CA PRO A 314 16.49 -2.19 -20.77
C PRO A 314 16.90 -3.55 -21.33
N PRO A 315 17.26 -3.64 -22.63
CA PRO A 315 17.58 -4.91 -23.31
C PRO A 315 18.66 -5.76 -22.62
N GLN A 316 19.55 -5.12 -21.85
CA GLN A 316 20.62 -5.78 -21.10
C GLN A 316 20.11 -6.49 -19.84
N THR A 317 18.89 -6.20 -19.40
CA THR A 317 18.24 -6.87 -18.27
C THR A 317 17.66 -8.19 -18.75
N ARG A 318 18.11 -9.31 -18.19
CA ARG A 318 17.47 -10.61 -18.44
C ARG A 318 16.04 -10.55 -17.92
N VAL A 319 15.08 -10.40 -18.84
CA VAL A 319 13.66 -10.45 -18.51
C VAL A 319 13.26 -11.92 -18.38
N VAL A 320 12.70 -12.26 -17.22
CA VAL A 320 12.35 -13.65 -16.85
C VAL A 320 10.97 -14.04 -17.42
N SER A 321 10.14 -13.05 -17.75
CA SER A 321 8.83 -13.26 -18.35
C SER A 321 8.52 -12.26 -19.44
N THR A 322 7.96 -12.77 -20.54
CA THR A 322 7.45 -11.99 -21.65
C THR A 322 5.91 -11.94 -21.69
N THR A 323 5.25 -12.59 -20.73
CA THR A 323 3.80 -12.73 -20.73
C THR A 323 3.16 -11.43 -20.26
N LYS A 324 2.45 -10.75 -21.16
CA LYS A 324 1.62 -9.59 -20.81
C LYS A 324 0.46 -10.05 -19.93
N MET A 325 0.14 -9.28 -18.90
CA MET A 325 -1.06 -9.48 -18.09
C MET A 325 -2.12 -8.44 -18.48
N VAL A 326 -3.34 -8.87 -18.76
CA VAL A 326 -4.47 -7.96 -18.89
C VAL A 326 -4.98 -7.63 -17.48
N LEU A 327 -5.00 -6.34 -17.15
CA LEU A 327 -5.43 -5.84 -15.86
C LEU A 327 -6.91 -5.44 -15.88
N GLU A 328 -7.54 -5.51 -14.72
CA GLU A 328 -8.94 -5.16 -14.55
C GLU A 328 -9.16 -3.69 -14.86
N SER A 329 -9.89 -3.43 -15.92
CA SER A 329 -10.21 -2.09 -16.41
C SER A 329 -11.67 -2.01 -16.86
N GLY A 330 -12.49 -3.03 -16.60
CA GLY A 330 -13.88 -3.12 -17.03
C GLY A 330 -14.91 -2.82 -15.94
N LEU A 331 -14.48 -2.55 -14.69
CA LEU A 331 -15.41 -2.17 -13.62
C LEU A 331 -16.11 -0.84 -13.95
N SER A 332 -17.44 -0.90 -13.98
CA SER A 332 -18.31 0.25 -14.22
C SER A 332 -19.44 0.27 -13.16
N PRO A 333 -19.51 1.30 -12.30
CA PRO A 333 -18.58 2.43 -12.20
C PRO A 333 -17.16 1.99 -11.81
N TYR A 334 -16.19 2.87 -12.05
CA TYR A 334 -14.81 2.70 -11.58
C TYR A 334 -14.80 2.49 -10.06
N VAL A 335 -13.93 1.60 -9.57
CA VAL A 335 -13.81 1.28 -8.13
C VAL A 335 -12.38 1.58 -7.69
N GLU A 336 -12.20 2.65 -6.92
CA GLU A 336 -10.89 3.05 -6.39
C GLU A 336 -10.25 1.91 -5.57
N GLY A 337 -8.94 1.70 -5.76
CA GLY A 337 -8.18 0.60 -5.16
C GLY A 337 -8.44 -0.79 -5.77
N SER A 338 -9.47 -0.94 -6.61
CA SER A 338 -9.82 -2.23 -7.21
C SER A 338 -9.66 -2.24 -8.73
N SER A 339 -10.19 -1.24 -9.40
CA SER A 339 -9.86 -0.99 -10.81
C SER A 339 -8.35 -0.85 -10.92
N LEU A 340 -7.75 -1.51 -11.92
CA LEU A 340 -6.34 -1.42 -12.32
C LEU A 340 -5.33 -2.11 -11.38
N ALA A 341 -5.71 -2.42 -10.15
CA ALA A 341 -4.89 -3.16 -9.18
C ALA A 341 -5.00 -4.70 -9.31
N HIS A 342 -5.94 -5.18 -10.12
CA HIS A 342 -6.29 -6.60 -10.25
C HIS A 342 -6.02 -7.15 -11.65
N VAL A 343 -5.99 -8.47 -11.77
CA VAL A 343 -6.11 -9.18 -13.04
C VAL A 343 -7.56 -9.07 -13.52
N ALA A 344 -7.73 -8.98 -14.84
CA ALA A 344 -9.05 -8.86 -15.46
C ALA A 344 -10.01 -9.99 -15.04
N GLN A 345 -11.29 -9.67 -14.87
CA GLN A 345 -12.34 -10.60 -14.40
C GLN A 345 -12.42 -11.93 -15.18
N GLN A 346 -12.00 -11.96 -16.45
CA GLN A 346 -12.00 -13.17 -17.26
C GLN A 346 -11.03 -14.25 -16.71
N ALA A 347 -10.05 -13.85 -15.90
CA ALA A 347 -9.13 -14.75 -15.23
C ALA A 347 -9.73 -15.49 -14.03
N ASN A 348 -10.97 -15.18 -13.61
CA ASN A 348 -11.60 -15.76 -12.41
C ASN A 348 -11.84 -17.29 -12.49
N ARG A 349 -11.56 -17.91 -13.64
CA ARG A 349 -11.66 -19.36 -13.86
C ARG A 349 -10.41 -19.94 -14.50
N THR A 350 -9.27 -19.27 -14.34
CA THR A 350 -7.96 -19.72 -14.83
C THR A 350 -6.99 -19.87 -13.66
N GLN A 351 -5.75 -20.25 -13.95
CA GLN A 351 -4.69 -20.30 -12.94
C GLN A 351 -4.38 -18.93 -12.31
N GLU A 352 -4.85 -17.82 -12.92
CA GLU A 352 -4.64 -16.44 -12.46
C GLU A 352 -5.79 -15.92 -11.59
N PHE A 353 -6.67 -16.81 -11.09
CA PHE A 353 -7.87 -16.43 -10.34
C PHE A 353 -7.58 -15.61 -9.07
N LEU A 354 -6.39 -15.78 -8.48
CA LEU A 354 -6.08 -15.25 -7.15
C LEU A 354 -6.19 -13.73 -7.11
N MET A 355 -5.64 -13.03 -8.11
CA MET A 355 -5.60 -11.56 -8.14
C MET A 355 -6.77 -10.94 -8.91
N VAL A 356 -7.89 -11.65 -9.04
CA VAL A 356 -9.11 -11.09 -9.61
C VAL A 356 -9.91 -10.37 -8.53
N PHE A 357 -10.51 -9.22 -8.87
CA PHE A 357 -11.28 -8.41 -7.91
C PHE A 357 -12.46 -9.16 -7.26
N ARG A 358 -13.03 -10.18 -7.91
CA ARG A 358 -14.12 -10.98 -7.32
C ARG A 358 -13.63 -12.38 -7.00
N ALA A 359 -13.67 -12.74 -5.72
CA ALA A 359 -13.35 -14.10 -5.28
C ALA A 359 -14.21 -15.15 -6.03
N VAL A 360 -13.59 -16.28 -6.34
CA VAL A 360 -14.15 -17.39 -7.14
C VAL A 360 -15.37 -18.10 -6.53
N GLY A 361 -15.68 -17.83 -5.25
CA GLY A 361 -16.78 -18.49 -4.53
C GLY A 361 -16.53 -19.96 -4.19
N LEU A 362 -15.26 -20.39 -4.19
CA LEU A 362 -14.80 -21.73 -3.81
C LEU A 362 -13.82 -21.61 -2.65
N SER A 363 -13.64 -22.67 -1.87
CA SER A 363 -12.47 -22.74 -0.99
C SER A 363 -11.19 -22.67 -1.81
N PHE A 364 -10.10 -22.21 -1.21
CA PHE A 364 -8.85 -21.99 -1.92
C PHE A 364 -8.30 -23.28 -2.51
N SER A 365 -8.37 -24.40 -1.77
CA SER A 365 -7.96 -25.72 -2.25
C SER A 365 -8.79 -26.18 -3.45
N ASN A 366 -10.10 -25.97 -3.42
CA ASN A 366 -10.99 -26.34 -4.51
C ASN A 366 -10.73 -25.47 -5.74
N ALA A 367 -10.49 -24.17 -5.56
CA ALA A 367 -10.11 -23.27 -6.65
C ALA A 367 -8.78 -23.69 -7.31
N ILE A 368 -7.76 -24.01 -6.51
CA ILE A 368 -6.47 -24.50 -6.99
C ILE A 368 -6.64 -25.76 -7.82
N GLN A 369 -7.39 -26.74 -7.31
CA GLN A 369 -7.64 -27.99 -8.01
C GLN A 369 -8.44 -27.78 -9.30
N GLN A 370 -9.55 -27.05 -9.21
CA GLN A 370 -10.49 -26.84 -10.32
C GLN A 370 -9.85 -26.07 -11.47
N PHE A 371 -9.07 -25.03 -11.16
CA PHE A 371 -8.42 -24.20 -12.18
C PHE A 371 -6.99 -24.65 -12.49
N GLN A 372 -6.56 -25.78 -11.91
CA GLN A 372 -5.23 -26.37 -12.11
C GLN A 372 -4.10 -25.38 -11.82
N ALA A 373 -4.28 -24.52 -10.81
CA ALA A 373 -3.28 -23.55 -10.41
C ALA A 373 -2.11 -24.24 -9.67
N PRO A 374 -0.94 -23.60 -9.55
CA PRO A 374 0.12 -24.07 -8.68
C PRO A 374 -0.38 -24.28 -7.24
N ASN A 375 0.30 -25.14 -6.47
CA ASN A 375 -0.09 -25.45 -5.10
C ASN A 375 -0.16 -24.22 -4.19
N SER A 376 0.58 -23.15 -4.51
CA SER A 376 0.51 -21.86 -3.83
C SER A 376 -0.81 -21.10 -4.10
N GLY A 377 -1.48 -21.39 -5.21
CA GLY A 377 -2.60 -20.62 -5.76
C GLY A 377 -2.17 -19.38 -6.54
N ILE A 378 -0.86 -19.09 -6.61
CA ILE A 378 -0.32 -17.93 -7.33
C ILE A 378 -0.04 -18.35 -8.77
N GLY A 379 -0.83 -17.83 -9.70
CA GLY A 379 -0.66 -18.09 -11.13
C GLY A 379 0.69 -17.62 -11.68
N LYS A 380 1.09 -18.18 -12.82
CA LYS A 380 2.36 -17.85 -13.47
C LYS A 380 2.44 -16.37 -13.83
N GLY A 381 1.39 -15.79 -14.39
CA GLY A 381 1.33 -14.37 -14.73
C GLY A 381 1.50 -13.51 -13.47
N THR A 382 0.79 -13.85 -12.41
CA THR A 382 0.83 -13.12 -11.12
C THR A 382 2.24 -13.16 -10.54
N LYS A 383 2.89 -14.33 -10.60
CA LYS A 383 4.28 -14.49 -10.22
C LYS A 383 5.22 -13.65 -11.08
N ASP A 384 5.03 -13.67 -12.40
CA ASP A 384 5.85 -12.94 -13.36
C ASP A 384 5.81 -11.42 -13.14
N VAL A 385 4.67 -10.88 -12.72
CA VAL A 385 4.51 -9.47 -12.34
C VAL A 385 5.42 -9.11 -11.16
N LEU A 386 5.36 -9.86 -10.06
CA LEU A 386 6.24 -9.63 -8.90
C LEU A 386 7.71 -9.81 -9.26
N VAL A 387 8.02 -10.82 -10.08
CA VAL A 387 9.37 -11.02 -10.60
C VAL A 387 9.81 -9.85 -11.47
N ALA A 388 8.95 -9.26 -12.30
CA ALA A 388 9.29 -8.09 -13.11
C ALA A 388 9.64 -6.88 -12.24
N MET A 389 8.90 -6.64 -11.15
CA MET A 389 9.16 -5.55 -10.22
C MET A 389 10.42 -5.76 -9.37
N GLY A 390 10.82 -7.01 -9.12
CA GLY A 390 12.15 -7.34 -8.60
C GLY A 390 12.24 -8.48 -7.59
N PHE A 391 11.15 -9.20 -7.31
CA PHE A 391 11.22 -10.41 -6.49
C PHE A 391 12.02 -11.51 -7.21
N THR A 392 12.76 -12.31 -6.43
CA THR A 392 13.46 -13.50 -6.94
C THR A 392 12.55 -14.72 -6.81
N PRO A 393 12.27 -15.49 -7.87
CA PRO A 393 11.46 -16.70 -7.77
C PRO A 393 12.22 -17.82 -7.02
N ALA A 394 11.53 -18.60 -6.19
CA ALA A 394 12.14 -19.63 -5.34
C ALA A 394 12.86 -20.75 -6.13
N GLY A 395 12.45 -21.03 -7.37
CA GLY A 395 12.98 -22.12 -8.20
C GLY A 395 14.11 -21.75 -9.15
N ASN A 396 14.58 -20.49 -9.20
CA ASN A 396 15.56 -20.07 -10.21
C ASN A 396 16.71 -19.25 -9.59
N VAL A 397 17.87 -19.89 -9.43
CA VAL A 397 19.03 -19.38 -8.69
C VAL A 397 19.86 -18.36 -9.50
N GLU A 398 19.62 -18.24 -10.82
CA GLU A 398 20.51 -17.52 -11.74
C GLU A 398 20.00 -16.16 -12.23
N ILE A 399 18.89 -15.64 -11.70
CA ILE A 399 18.42 -14.29 -12.05
C ILE A 399 19.27 -13.26 -11.30
N LYS A 400 20.52 -13.09 -11.73
CA LYS A 400 21.35 -11.95 -11.35
C LYS A 400 20.84 -10.72 -12.10
N ARG A 401 19.91 -9.99 -11.50
CA ARG A 401 19.60 -8.63 -11.95
C ARG A 401 20.46 -7.69 -11.14
N SER A 402 21.41 -7.04 -11.79
CA SER A 402 22.17 -5.96 -11.18
C SER A 402 21.30 -4.69 -11.22
N PHE A 403 20.29 -4.59 -10.34
CA PHE A 403 19.47 -3.36 -10.25
C PHE A 403 20.35 -2.14 -9.98
N THR A 404 21.44 -2.36 -9.26
CA THR A 404 22.53 -1.42 -8.95
C THR A 404 23.17 -0.74 -10.15
N GLN A 405 23.21 -1.40 -11.30
CA GLN A 405 23.76 -0.78 -12.52
C GLN A 405 22.78 0.25 -13.08
N ASN A 406 21.48 -0.04 -13.01
CA ASN A 406 20.42 0.68 -13.69
C ASN A 406 19.62 1.62 -12.79
N ALA A 407 19.81 1.58 -11.48
CA ALA A 407 19.04 2.38 -10.54
C ALA A 407 19.86 2.79 -9.32
N GLU A 408 19.37 3.78 -8.57
CA GLU A 408 19.94 4.26 -7.32
C GLU A 408 18.84 4.68 -6.33
N ILE A 409 19.03 4.34 -5.06
CA ILE A 409 18.17 4.79 -3.96
C ILE A 409 18.52 6.25 -3.66
N LEU A 410 17.51 7.12 -3.60
CA LEU A 410 17.74 8.52 -3.30
C LEU A 410 18.17 8.74 -1.85
N PRO A 411 18.97 9.79 -1.55
CA PRO A 411 19.54 10.01 -0.22
C PRO A 411 18.52 10.12 0.91
N GLU A 412 17.28 10.56 0.62
CA GLU A 412 16.23 10.70 1.63
C GLU A 412 15.85 9.35 2.26
N GLY A 413 16.03 8.23 1.53
CA GLY A 413 15.81 6.88 2.05
C GLY A 413 16.97 6.31 2.88
N LEU A 414 18.11 7.01 2.94
CA LEU A 414 19.27 6.55 3.69
C LEU A 414 19.18 7.02 5.13
N ALA A 415 19.60 6.18 6.07
CA ALA A 415 19.80 6.59 7.45
C ALA A 415 20.87 7.69 7.45
N VAL A 416 20.47 8.94 7.69
CA VAL A 416 21.41 9.99 8.04
C VAL A 416 22.12 9.50 9.30
N GLN A 417 23.41 9.17 9.21
CA GLN A 417 24.23 9.07 10.40
C GLN A 417 24.11 10.43 11.08
N ASP A 418 23.42 10.47 12.21
CA ASP A 418 23.21 11.67 12.99
C ASP A 418 24.60 12.16 13.40
N LYS A 419 25.17 13.10 12.63
CA LYS A 419 26.51 13.64 12.88
C LYS A 419 26.55 14.45 14.19
N ASP A 420 25.38 14.72 14.76
CA ASP A 420 25.19 15.44 16.01
C ASP A 420 24.77 14.54 17.20
N ALA A 421 24.65 13.22 17.01
CA ALA A 421 24.49 12.30 18.13
C ALA A 421 25.81 12.21 18.92
N LYS A 422 26.01 13.16 19.84
CA LYS A 422 27.05 13.06 20.87
C LYS A 422 26.96 11.67 21.50
N PRO A 423 28.07 10.92 21.58
CA PRO A 423 28.06 9.60 22.20
C PRO A 423 27.54 9.76 23.64
N ALA A 424 26.52 8.98 24.00
CA ALA A 424 26.00 8.92 25.34
C ALA A 424 27.15 8.56 26.29
N GLY A 425 27.64 9.58 27.01
CA GLY A 425 28.73 9.45 27.95
C GLY A 425 28.39 8.40 28.99
N ASN A 426 29.27 7.40 29.06
CA ASN A 426 29.30 6.33 30.04
C ASN A 426 29.15 6.90 31.46
N ARG A 427 27.97 6.83 32.07
CA ARG A 427 27.81 7.11 33.50
C ARG A 427 28.03 5.81 34.26
N ASN A 428 29.25 5.68 34.76
CA ASN A 428 29.64 4.69 35.75
C ASN A 428 28.69 4.72 36.95
N ALA A 429 28.25 3.53 37.32
CA ALA A 429 27.72 3.23 38.63
C ALA A 429 28.80 3.48 39.69
N ASN A 430 28.52 4.36 40.65
CA ASN A 430 28.99 4.20 42.01
C ASN A 430 28.07 4.94 42.98
N GLY A 431 27.72 4.25 44.07
CA GLY A 431 26.66 4.62 44.99
C GLY A 431 27.01 5.71 45.99
N GLY A 432 26.02 6.05 46.81
CA GLY A 432 26.18 6.90 47.98
C GLY A 432 24.84 7.33 48.56
N SER A 433 24.44 6.67 49.65
CA SER A 433 23.31 6.98 50.52
C SER A 433 23.38 8.38 51.14
N ASN A 434 22.24 9.07 51.25
CA ASN A 434 21.77 9.67 52.52
C ASN A 434 20.41 10.37 52.39
N GLY A 435 19.50 10.04 53.31
CA GLY A 435 18.96 11.01 54.26
C GLY A 435 17.80 11.93 53.87
N SER A 436 16.64 11.59 54.46
CA SER A 436 15.69 12.48 55.16
C SER A 436 14.66 13.35 54.41
N SER A 437 13.40 12.94 54.62
CA SER A 437 12.29 13.67 55.27
C SER A 437 11.34 14.61 54.50
N SER A 438 10.05 14.22 54.60
CA SER A 438 8.81 15.04 54.68
C SER A 438 8.41 15.84 53.44
N SER A 439 7.15 16.02 53.04
CA SER A 439 5.80 15.84 53.61
C SER A 439 4.83 15.79 52.40
N GLY A 440 3.77 14.98 52.38
CA GLY A 440 2.45 15.37 52.87
C GLY A 440 1.65 16.22 51.87
N SER A 441 0.82 15.61 51.03
CA SER A 441 -0.62 15.95 50.93
C SER A 441 -1.32 15.17 49.82
N SER A 442 -2.37 14.48 50.24
CA SER A 442 -3.45 13.92 49.45
C SER A 442 -4.36 15.03 48.91
N SER A 443 -4.76 14.94 47.64
CA SER A 443 -6.09 15.40 47.26
C SER A 443 -6.66 14.54 46.14
N ALA A 444 -7.78 13.90 46.46
CA ALA A 444 -8.66 13.24 45.53
C ALA A 444 -9.45 14.31 44.77
N GLY A 445 -9.48 14.21 43.44
CA GLY A 445 -10.29 15.05 42.57
C GLY A 445 -10.96 14.21 41.52
N HIS A 446 -12.23 13.86 41.77
CA HIS A 446 -13.15 13.34 40.77
C HIS A 446 -13.30 14.36 39.63
N GLY A 447 -12.91 13.98 38.41
CA GLY A 447 -13.02 14.80 37.21
C GLY A 447 -13.76 14.04 36.11
N ARG A 448 -15.06 14.35 35.98
CA ARG A 448 -16.01 14.07 34.90
C ARG A 448 -15.44 13.48 33.59
N MET A 449 -16.01 12.33 33.21
CA MET A 449 -16.05 11.85 31.83
C MET A 449 -16.70 12.92 30.94
N GLY A 450 -15.88 13.60 30.16
CA GLY A 450 -16.32 14.35 28.99
C GLY A 450 -16.51 13.38 27.83
N THR A 451 -17.73 13.28 27.34
CA THR A 451 -18.08 12.60 26.09
C THR A 451 -17.35 13.27 24.93
N SER A 452 -16.22 12.68 24.53
CA SER A 452 -15.54 13.03 23.28
C SER A 452 -16.32 12.39 22.13
N SER A 453 -17.02 13.22 21.36
CA SER A 453 -17.64 12.84 20.10
C SER A 453 -16.61 12.20 19.18
N SER A 454 -16.81 10.91 18.88
CA SER A 454 -16.06 10.16 17.88
C SER A 454 -16.30 10.79 16.51
N VAL A 455 -15.34 11.59 16.04
CA VAL A 455 -15.28 11.99 14.63
C VAL A 455 -14.75 10.77 13.89
N ALA A 456 -15.62 10.10 13.14
CA ALA A 456 -15.27 9.04 12.22
C ALA A 456 -14.21 9.57 11.25
N VAL A 457 -12.98 9.07 11.38
CA VAL A 457 -11.93 9.29 10.41
C VAL A 457 -12.28 8.41 9.21
N LEU A 458 -12.69 9.04 8.11
CA LEU A 458 -12.69 8.40 6.81
C LEU A 458 -11.23 8.05 6.51
N VAL A 459 -10.82 6.81 6.77
CA VAL A 459 -9.68 6.20 6.08
C VAL A 459 -10.01 6.36 4.60
N ALA A 460 -9.20 7.14 3.87
CA ALA A 460 -9.34 7.29 2.43
C ALA A 460 -9.52 5.89 1.85
N ALA A 461 -10.73 5.62 1.35
CA ALA A 461 -11.17 4.28 1.08
C ALA A 461 -10.35 3.72 -0.07
N VAL A 462 -9.33 2.94 0.26
CA VAL A 462 -9.01 1.77 -0.56
C VAL A 462 -10.28 0.93 -0.47
N LEU A 463 -11.16 1.10 -1.46
CA LEU A 463 -12.41 0.37 -1.56
C LEU A 463 -12.05 -1.06 -1.98
N CYS A 464 -11.56 -1.82 -0.99
CA CYS A 464 -11.29 -3.23 -1.10
C CYS A 464 -12.60 -4.01 -1.22
N LEU A 465 -12.63 -4.93 -2.19
CA LEU A 465 -13.58 -6.02 -2.36
C LEU A 465 -15.00 -5.77 -1.82
N VAL A 466 -15.66 -4.74 -2.35
CA VAL A 466 -17.12 -4.57 -2.21
C VAL A 466 -17.78 -5.42 -3.30
N ILE A 467 -18.32 -6.58 -2.93
CA ILE A 467 -19.18 -7.36 -3.83
C ILE A 467 -20.63 -7.18 -3.36
N GLY A 468 -21.44 -6.61 -4.25
CA GLY A 468 -22.90 -6.66 -4.16
C GLY A 468 -23.37 -8.11 -4.18
N VAL A 469 -24.30 -8.40 -3.28
CA VAL A 469 -25.01 -9.68 -3.07
C VAL A 469 -25.21 -10.48 -4.35
#